data_AF-A0A356ZA21-F1
#
_entry.id   AF-A0A356ZA21-F1
#
_cell.length_a   1.000
_cell.length_b   1.000
_cell.length_c   1.000
_cell.angle_alpha   90.00
_cell.angle_beta   90.00
_cell.angle_gamma   90.00
#
_symmetry.space_group_name_H-M   'P 1'
#
loop_
_entity.id
_entity.type
_entity.pdbx_description
1 polymer ?
#
loop_
_entity_poly.entity_id
_entity_poly.type
_entity_poly.pdbx_seq_one_letter_code
_entity_poly.pdbx_strand_id
1 'polypeptide(L)'
;MTIPFTDFIAQMLVSPMLAITVALTLGVILVNGWTDAPNAIATCVSTRSMRAKEAIVMAAIFNFLGVLVMTLINSQVAMTIYNMVDFGGNTHEAIVALCAALFAIVTWATAAWAFGIPTSESHALIAGLSGAAIALHGSLNGINFSEWVKVLYGLVFSSLLGFVLGFLITRLIEALCVIM
;
A
#
# COMPACT_ATOMS: atom_id res chain seq x y z
N MET A 1 7.04 15.45 -15.87
CA MET A 1 6.12 16.59 -16.02
C MET A 1 5.26 16.64 -14.77
N THR A 2 5.22 17.76 -14.04
CA THR A 2 4.25 17.96 -12.95
C THR A 2 3.04 18.69 -13.51
N ILE A 3 1.90 18.02 -13.59
CA ILE A 3 0.62 18.63 -13.97
C ILE A 3 0.15 19.49 -12.78
N PRO A 4 -0.22 20.78 -12.97
CA PRO A 4 -0.81 21.58 -11.92
C PRO A 4 -2.05 20.89 -11.33
N PHE A 5 -2.27 21.01 -10.02
CA PHE A 5 -3.42 20.35 -9.38
C PHE A 5 -4.76 20.78 -9.99
N THR A 6 -4.88 22.05 -10.38
CA THR A 6 -6.06 22.57 -11.09
C THR A 6 -6.31 21.86 -12.41
N ASP A 7 -5.24 21.61 -13.17
CA ASP A 7 -5.31 20.97 -14.48
C ASP A 7 -5.62 19.49 -14.33
N PHE A 8 -5.09 18.85 -13.29
CA PHE A 8 -5.46 17.48 -12.93
C PHE A 8 -6.95 17.36 -12.62
N ILE A 9 -7.51 18.27 -11.82
CA ILE A 9 -8.96 18.27 -11.51
C ILE A 9 -9.78 18.51 -12.77
N ALA A 10 -9.38 19.46 -13.62
CA ALA A 10 -10.06 19.72 -14.89
C ALA A 10 -10.03 18.47 -15.80
N GLN A 11 -8.89 17.81 -15.93
CA GLN A 11 -8.75 16.57 -16.71
C GLN A 11 -9.57 15.43 -16.12
N MET A 12 -9.60 15.30 -14.79
CA MET A 12 -10.39 14.27 -14.09
C MET A 12 -11.89 14.45 -14.34
N LEU A 13 -12.38 15.69 -14.36
CA LEU A 13 -13.80 15.98 -14.62
C LEU A 13 -14.20 15.73 -16.08
N VAL A 14 -13.28 15.87 -17.02
CA VAL A 14 -13.55 15.71 -18.46
C VAL A 14 -13.32 14.28 -18.92
N SER A 15 -12.37 13.56 -18.34
CA SER A 15 -12.05 12.17 -18.69
C SER A 15 -12.73 11.19 -17.73
N PRO A 16 -13.78 10.47 -18.17
CA PRO A 16 -14.47 9.49 -17.33
C PRO A 16 -13.51 8.40 -16.81
N MET A 17 -12.52 8.05 -17.63
CA MET A 17 -11.57 7.00 -17.30
C MET A 17 -10.62 7.43 -16.17
N LEU A 18 -10.12 8.67 -16.22
CA LEU A 18 -9.28 9.21 -15.15
C LEU A 18 -10.07 9.34 -13.84
N ALA A 19 -11.34 9.78 -13.91
CA ALA A 19 -12.22 9.82 -12.75
C ALA A 19 -12.38 8.43 -12.10
N ILE A 20 -12.58 7.39 -12.91
CA ILE A 20 -12.68 6.00 -12.43
C ILE A 20 -11.36 5.55 -11.79
N THR A 21 -10.21 5.83 -12.42
CA THR A 21 -8.91 5.48 -11.86
C THR A 21 -8.68 6.14 -10.50
N VAL A 22 -9.05 7.42 -10.36
CA VAL A 22 -8.95 8.15 -9.09
C VAL A 22 -9.89 7.55 -8.05
N ALA A 23 -11.14 7.26 -8.41
CA ALA A 23 -12.09 6.62 -7.51
C ALA A 23 -11.59 5.25 -7.01
N LEU A 24 -11.04 4.43 -7.91
CA LEU A 24 -10.44 3.14 -7.55
C LEU A 24 -9.19 3.29 -6.69
N THR A 25 -8.34 4.30 -6.96
CA THR A 25 -7.17 4.60 -6.14
C THR A 25 -7.58 4.99 -4.72
N LEU A 26 -8.60 5.85 -4.57
CA LEU A 26 -9.18 6.17 -3.27
C LEU A 26 -9.80 4.94 -2.60
N GLY A 27 -10.42 4.06 -3.38
CA GLY A 27 -10.91 2.77 -2.91
C GLY A 27 -9.80 1.90 -2.31
N VAL A 28 -8.67 1.75 -3.01
CA VAL A 28 -7.50 1.01 -2.50
C VAL A 28 -6.99 1.62 -1.19
N ILE A 29 -6.87 2.95 -1.11
CA ILE A 29 -6.43 3.65 0.11
C ILE A 29 -7.40 3.38 1.26
N LEU A 30 -8.70 3.43 1.00
CA LEU A 30 -9.72 3.22 2.02
C LEU A 30 -9.69 1.77 2.54
N VAL A 31 -9.64 0.79 1.62
CA VAL A 31 -9.59 -0.64 1.97
C VAL A 31 -8.35 -0.94 2.82
N ASN A 32 -7.19 -0.48 2.35
CA ASN A 32 -5.93 -0.64 3.08
C ASN A 32 -6.03 -0.05 4.50
N GLY A 33 -6.63 1.14 4.63
CA GLY A 33 -6.80 1.77 5.93
C GLY A 33 -7.61 0.95 6.93
N TRP A 34 -8.72 0.34 6.53
CA TRP A 34 -9.54 -0.43 7.48
C TRP A 34 -9.03 -1.85 7.73
N THR A 35 -8.35 -2.48 6.75
CA THR A 35 -7.75 -3.80 6.93
C THR A 35 -6.50 -3.74 7.81
N ASP A 36 -5.71 -2.67 7.68
CA ASP A 36 -4.42 -2.54 8.38
C ASP A 36 -4.52 -1.74 9.67
N ALA A 37 -5.62 -1.01 9.93
CA ALA A 37 -5.82 -0.29 11.20
C ALA A 37 -5.56 -1.15 12.45
N PRO A 38 -6.02 -2.43 12.54
CA PRO A 38 -5.71 -3.30 13.67
C PRO A 38 -4.21 -3.47 13.95
N ASN A 39 -3.36 -3.46 12.92
CA ASN A 39 -1.90 -3.63 13.09
C ASN A 39 -1.27 -2.50 13.93
N ALA A 40 -1.84 -1.29 13.87
CA ALA A 40 -1.35 -0.13 14.62
C ALA A 40 -1.98 0.03 16.01
N ILE A 41 -3.23 -0.42 16.19
CA ILE A 41 -4.03 -0.09 17.39
C ILE A 41 -4.35 -1.29 18.29
N ALA A 42 -4.13 -2.53 17.84
CA ALA A 42 -4.54 -3.72 18.58
C ALA A 42 -3.95 -3.77 20.00
N THR A 43 -2.69 -3.37 20.18
CA THR A 43 -1.99 -3.43 21.47
C THR A 43 -2.57 -2.44 22.49
N CYS A 44 -2.81 -1.18 22.12
CA CYS A 44 -3.33 -0.18 23.04
C CYS A 44 -4.82 -0.39 23.36
N VAL A 45 -5.59 -0.87 22.38
CA VAL A 45 -7.01 -1.18 22.57
C VAL A 45 -7.20 -2.45 23.39
N SER A 46 -6.43 -3.52 23.15
CA SER A 46 -6.56 -4.78 23.90
C SER A 46 -6.15 -4.64 25.37
N THR A 47 -5.12 -3.83 25.65
CA THR A 47 -4.67 -3.50 27.01
C THR A 47 -5.53 -2.45 27.71
N ARG A 48 -6.53 -1.89 27.01
CA ARG A 48 -7.40 -0.80 27.51
C ARG A 48 -6.63 0.45 27.92
N SER A 49 -5.45 0.67 27.38
CA SER A 49 -4.67 1.90 27.60
C SER A 49 -5.23 3.08 26.82
N MET A 50 -6.00 2.82 25.75
CA MET A 50 -6.67 3.84 24.95
C MET A 50 -8.05 3.36 24.47
N ARG A 51 -9.03 4.27 24.34
CA ARG A 51 -10.34 3.93 23.75
C ARG A 51 -10.20 3.72 22.25
N ALA A 52 -10.94 2.77 21.69
CA ALA A 52 -10.87 2.43 20.26
C ALA A 52 -11.01 3.65 19.33
N LYS A 53 -11.95 4.57 19.62
CA LYS A 53 -12.15 5.78 18.80
C LYS A 53 -10.91 6.69 18.77
N GLU A 54 -10.26 6.87 19.92
CA GLU A 54 -9.06 7.70 20.04
C GLU A 54 -7.88 7.05 19.33
N ALA A 55 -7.74 5.72 19.46
CA ALA A 55 -6.71 4.95 18.78
C ALA A 55 -6.84 5.03 17.25
N ILE A 56 -8.07 4.97 16.72
CA ILE A 56 -8.33 5.13 15.28
C ILE A 56 -7.92 6.52 14.78
N VAL A 57 -8.28 7.59 15.51
CA VAL A 57 -7.91 8.96 15.13
C VAL A 57 -6.38 9.14 15.17
N MET A 58 -5.72 8.62 16.19
CA MET A 58 -4.26 8.60 16.29
C MET A 58 -3.65 7.88 15.08
N ALA A 59 -4.10 6.66 14.79
CA ALA A 59 -3.60 5.88 13.66
C ALA A 59 -3.81 6.61 12.32
N ALA A 60 -4.97 7.25 12.10
CA ALA A 60 -5.23 8.00 10.86
C ALA A 60 -4.26 9.18 10.69
N ILE A 61 -4.03 9.97 11.75
CA ILE A 61 -3.11 11.12 11.72
C ILE A 61 -1.68 10.66 11.45
N PHE A 62 -1.19 9.67 12.18
CA PHE A 62 0.21 9.22 12.05
C PHE A 62 0.46 8.44 10.76
N ASN A 63 -0.51 7.68 10.23
CA ASN A 63 -0.39 7.08 8.89
C ASN A 63 -0.33 8.16 7.80
N PHE A 64 -1.18 9.19 7.88
CA PHE A 64 -1.14 10.30 6.93
C PHE A 64 0.20 11.05 6.99
N LEU A 65 0.67 11.39 8.20
CA LEU A 65 1.97 12.04 8.39
C LEU A 65 3.12 11.17 7.89
N GLY A 66 3.07 9.85 8.14
CA GLY A 66 4.05 8.90 7.64
C GLY A 66 4.14 8.92 6.12
N VAL A 67 3.01 8.80 5.42
CA VAL A 67 2.97 8.87 3.95
C VAL A 67 3.44 10.22 3.43
N LEU A 68 3.00 11.33 4.05
CA LEU A 68 3.38 12.68 3.66
C LEU A 68 4.90 12.91 3.78
N VAL A 69 5.47 12.63 4.96
CA VAL A 69 6.89 12.82 5.25
C VAL A 69 7.74 11.90 4.38
N MET A 70 7.37 10.63 4.25
CA MET A 70 8.12 9.69 3.41
C MET A 70 8.09 10.11 1.94
N THR A 71 6.94 10.55 1.41
CA THR A 71 6.85 10.99 0.01
C THR A 71 7.67 12.25 -0.25
N LEU A 72 7.78 13.16 0.73
CA LEU A 72 8.59 14.38 0.62
C LEU A 72 10.11 14.10 0.69
N ILE A 73 10.54 13.16 1.53
CA ILE A 73 11.96 12.85 1.74
C ILE A 73 12.46 11.86 0.69
N ASN A 74 11.70 10.80 0.42
CA ASN A 74 12.14 9.68 -0.39
C ASN A 74 10.97 8.86 -0.96
N SER A 75 10.71 9.04 -2.26
CA SER A 75 9.68 8.30 -3.01
C SER A 75 10.17 6.97 -3.62
N GLN A 76 11.33 6.44 -3.21
CA GLN A 76 11.94 5.24 -3.83
C GLN A 76 11.04 4.00 -3.79
N VAL A 77 10.26 3.81 -2.72
CA VAL A 77 9.32 2.67 -2.64
C VAL A 77 8.26 2.79 -3.73
N ALA A 78 7.68 3.98 -3.91
CA ALA A 78 6.71 4.24 -4.98
C ALA A 78 7.33 4.04 -6.36
N MET A 79 8.58 4.50 -6.56
CA MET A 79 9.31 4.31 -7.82
C MET A 79 9.62 2.83 -8.10
N THR A 80 9.92 2.04 -7.06
CA THR A 80 10.17 0.60 -7.21
C THR A 80 8.91 -0.10 -7.70
N ILE A 81 7.75 0.21 -7.11
CA ILE A 81 6.46 -0.34 -7.54
C ILE A 81 6.09 0.13 -8.95
N TYR A 82 6.31 1.41 -9.27
CA TYR A 82 6.06 1.96 -10.60
C TYR A 82 6.93 1.28 -11.68
N ASN A 83 8.23 1.11 -11.42
CA ASN A 83 9.18 0.54 -12.39
C ASN A 83 9.12 -1.00 -12.48
N MET A 84 8.38 -1.66 -11.58
CA MET A 84 8.23 -3.11 -11.56
C MET A 84 7.40 -3.65 -12.72
N VAL A 85 6.49 -2.83 -13.26
CA VAL A 85 5.59 -3.21 -14.33
C VAL A 85 5.66 -2.19 -15.47
N ASP A 86 5.58 -2.68 -16.70
CA ASP A 86 5.46 -1.87 -17.89
C ASP A 86 4.07 -2.07 -18.49
N PHE A 87 3.29 -0.99 -18.58
CA PHE A 87 1.98 -0.99 -19.24
C PHE A 87 2.06 -0.62 -20.74
N GLY A 88 3.25 -0.57 -21.31
CA GLY A 88 3.46 -0.34 -22.74
C GLY A 88 3.25 1.11 -23.18
N GLY A 89 3.23 1.32 -24.51
CA GLY A 89 3.18 2.65 -25.11
C GLY A 89 1.76 3.18 -25.41
N ASN A 90 0.74 2.34 -25.34
CA ASN A 90 -0.64 2.74 -25.59
C ASN A 90 -1.30 3.23 -24.29
N THR A 91 -1.43 4.55 -24.14
CA THR A 91 -2.00 5.19 -22.94
C THR A 91 -3.41 4.69 -22.62
N HIS A 92 -4.24 4.38 -23.62
CA HIS A 92 -5.60 3.92 -23.36
C HIS A 92 -5.61 2.54 -22.71
N GLU A 93 -4.89 1.59 -23.31
CA GLU A 93 -4.79 0.22 -22.79
C GLU A 93 -4.10 0.17 -21.43
N ALA A 94 -3.07 1.00 -21.22
CA ALA A 94 -2.39 1.13 -19.94
C ALA A 94 -3.34 1.56 -18.80
N ILE A 95 -4.21 2.54 -19.05
CA ILE A 95 -5.20 2.98 -18.05
C ILE A 95 -6.26 1.90 -17.83
N VAL A 96 -6.67 1.14 -18.86
CA VAL A 96 -7.60 0.01 -18.70
C VAL A 96 -6.97 -1.04 -17.77
N ALA A 97 -5.73 -1.43 -18.04
CA ALA A 97 -4.99 -2.40 -17.25
C ALA A 97 -4.81 -1.94 -15.79
N LEU A 98 -4.48 -0.67 -15.57
CA LEU A 98 -4.38 -0.09 -14.24
C LEU A 98 -5.72 -0.12 -13.49
N CYS A 99 -6.82 0.26 -14.15
CA CYS A 99 -8.16 0.17 -13.55
C CYS A 99 -8.51 -1.28 -13.19
N ALA A 100 -8.20 -2.24 -14.05
CA ALA A 100 -8.44 -3.66 -13.77
C ALA A 100 -7.63 -4.15 -12.56
N ALA A 101 -6.36 -3.75 -12.45
CA ALA A 101 -5.52 -4.05 -11.29
C ALA A 101 -6.11 -3.47 -9.99
N LEU A 102 -6.46 -2.17 -9.98
CA LEU A 102 -7.02 -1.51 -8.80
C LEU A 102 -8.37 -2.12 -8.39
N PHE A 103 -9.21 -2.44 -9.37
CA PHE A 103 -10.48 -3.11 -9.11
C PHE A 103 -10.29 -4.50 -8.49
N ALA A 104 -9.33 -5.28 -8.99
CA ALA A 104 -8.98 -6.59 -8.42
C ALA A 104 -8.49 -6.47 -6.97
N ILE A 105 -7.63 -5.48 -6.68
CA ILE A 105 -7.13 -5.20 -5.33
C ILE A 105 -8.28 -4.87 -4.37
N VAL A 106 -9.14 -3.90 -4.73
CA VAL A 106 -10.28 -3.49 -3.90
C VAL A 106 -11.22 -4.65 -3.66
N THR A 107 -11.55 -5.41 -4.70
CA THR A 107 -12.46 -6.56 -4.62
C THR A 107 -11.89 -7.64 -3.71
N TRP A 108 -10.62 -8.01 -3.90
CA TRP A 108 -9.97 -9.03 -3.11
C TRP A 108 -9.86 -8.65 -1.64
N ALA A 109 -9.37 -7.44 -1.34
CA ALA A 109 -9.16 -7.00 0.03
C ALA A 109 -10.49 -6.78 0.78
N THR A 110 -11.53 -6.29 0.10
CA THR A 110 -12.89 -6.23 0.68
C THR A 110 -13.44 -7.62 0.96
N ALA A 111 -13.26 -8.58 0.04
CA ALA A 111 -13.71 -9.95 0.23
C ALA A 111 -12.97 -10.64 1.40
N ALA A 112 -11.64 -10.54 1.43
CA ALA A 112 -10.81 -11.11 2.49
C ALA A 112 -11.21 -10.56 3.87
N TRP A 113 -11.40 -9.25 3.96
CA TRP A 113 -11.92 -8.61 5.16
C TRP A 113 -13.30 -9.14 5.57
N ALA A 114 -14.23 -9.29 4.61
CA ALA A 114 -15.57 -9.80 4.89
C ALA A 114 -15.54 -11.25 5.43
N PHE A 115 -14.54 -12.05 5.04
CA PHE A 115 -14.31 -13.39 5.57
C PHE A 115 -13.39 -13.43 6.81
N GLY A 116 -12.93 -12.29 7.31
CA GLY A 116 -12.02 -12.20 8.45
C GLY A 116 -10.62 -12.77 8.19
N ILE A 117 -10.21 -12.84 6.92
CA ILE A 117 -8.90 -13.35 6.51
C ILE A 117 -7.91 -12.18 6.56
N PRO A 118 -6.86 -12.23 7.38
CA PRO A 118 -5.81 -11.22 7.37
C PRO A 118 -4.99 -11.35 6.08
N THR A 119 -5.04 -10.32 5.24
CA THR A 119 -4.29 -10.26 3.97
C THR A 119 -3.20 -9.20 4.01
N SER A 120 -2.21 -9.36 3.14
CA SER A 120 -1.18 -8.35 2.91
C SER A 120 -1.55 -7.51 1.68
N GLU A 121 -1.87 -6.24 1.90
CA GLU A 121 -2.24 -5.33 0.82
C GLU A 121 -1.09 -5.03 -0.13
N SER A 122 0.16 -5.03 0.36
CA SER A 122 1.34 -4.92 -0.51
C SER A 122 1.42 -6.09 -1.50
N HIS A 123 1.12 -7.32 -1.07
CA HIS A 123 1.08 -8.48 -1.97
C HIS A 123 -0.07 -8.37 -2.98
N ALA A 124 -1.24 -7.93 -2.54
CA ALA A 124 -2.37 -7.70 -3.43
C ALA A 124 -2.03 -6.66 -4.52
N LEU A 125 -1.35 -5.56 -4.14
CA LEU A 125 -0.88 -4.54 -5.08
C LEU A 125 0.11 -5.11 -6.10
N ILE A 126 1.12 -5.85 -5.64
CA ILE A 126 2.13 -6.45 -6.52
C ILE A 126 1.50 -7.44 -7.49
N ALA A 127 0.62 -8.32 -7.00
CA ALA A 127 -0.06 -9.32 -7.80
C ALA A 127 -1.04 -8.68 -8.81
N GLY A 128 -1.82 -7.69 -8.38
CA GLY A 128 -2.78 -6.97 -9.23
C GLY A 128 -2.10 -6.24 -10.38
N LEU A 129 -1.05 -5.47 -10.09
CA LEU A 129 -0.28 -4.75 -11.12
C LEU A 129 0.45 -5.71 -12.07
N SER A 130 1.11 -6.74 -11.52
CA SER A 130 1.82 -7.74 -12.33
C SER A 130 0.86 -8.50 -13.24
N GLY A 131 -0.29 -8.93 -12.71
CA GLY A 131 -1.32 -9.64 -13.48
C GLY A 131 -1.88 -8.79 -14.61
N ALA A 132 -2.14 -7.51 -14.37
CA ALA A 132 -2.59 -6.58 -15.39
C ALA A 132 -1.54 -6.35 -16.49
N ALA A 133 -0.26 -6.19 -16.12
CA ALA A 133 0.83 -6.05 -17.10
C ALA A 133 1.01 -7.32 -17.94
N ILE A 134 0.95 -8.52 -17.32
CA ILE A 134 1.04 -9.79 -18.04
C ILE A 134 -0.13 -9.97 -19.00
N ALA A 135 -1.35 -9.63 -18.57
CA ALA A 135 -2.54 -9.70 -19.42
C ALA A 135 -2.43 -8.74 -20.62
N LEU A 136 -1.89 -7.53 -20.39
CA LEU A 136 -1.72 -6.53 -21.43
C LEU A 136 -0.68 -6.93 -22.49
N HIS A 137 0.46 -7.46 -22.06
CA HIS A 137 1.53 -7.89 -22.98
C HIS A 137 1.35 -9.30 -23.53
N GLY A 138 0.38 -10.08 -23.01
CA GLY A 138 0.21 -11.50 -23.32
C GLY A 138 1.41 -12.38 -22.95
N SER A 139 2.35 -11.85 -22.15
CA SER A 139 3.64 -12.47 -21.82
C SER A 139 4.25 -11.82 -20.58
N LEU A 140 5.34 -12.39 -20.07
CA LEU A 140 6.08 -11.84 -18.93
C LEU A 140 6.93 -10.61 -19.27
N ASN A 141 6.92 -10.14 -20.53
CA ASN A 141 7.74 -9.01 -20.97
C ASN A 141 7.36 -7.69 -20.30
N GLY A 142 6.10 -7.56 -19.85
CA GLY A 142 5.63 -6.41 -19.07
C GLY A 142 6.12 -6.38 -17.61
N ILE A 143 6.91 -7.38 -17.18
CA ILE A 143 7.46 -7.44 -15.82
C ILE A 143 8.94 -7.08 -15.84
N ASN A 144 9.31 -6.05 -15.08
CA ASN A 144 10.69 -5.75 -14.80
C ASN A 144 11.19 -6.60 -13.63
N PHE A 145 11.76 -7.76 -13.94
CA PHE A 145 12.28 -8.70 -12.94
C PHE A 145 13.32 -8.08 -12.00
N SER A 146 14.12 -7.11 -12.46
CA SER A 146 15.14 -6.49 -11.62
C SER A 146 14.54 -5.66 -10.47
N GLU A 147 13.44 -4.95 -10.72
CA GLU A 147 12.70 -4.20 -9.70
C GLU A 147 11.82 -5.13 -8.86
N TRP A 148 11.20 -6.13 -9.51
CA TRP A 148 10.37 -7.12 -8.83
C TRP A 148 11.13 -7.87 -7.73
N VAL A 149 12.39 -8.23 -7.99
CA VAL A 149 13.27 -8.87 -6.98
C VAL A 149 13.59 -7.94 -5.81
N LYS A 150 13.68 -6.62 -6.01
CA LYS A 150 13.89 -5.67 -4.89
C LYS A 150 12.70 -5.69 -3.92
N VAL A 151 11.50 -5.88 -4.43
CA VAL A 151 10.29 -6.01 -3.60
C VAL A 151 10.38 -7.25 -2.71
N LEU A 152 10.88 -8.37 -3.23
CA LEU A 152 11.14 -9.58 -2.42
C LEU A 152 12.17 -9.33 -1.33
N TYR A 153 13.27 -8.64 -1.66
CA TYR A 153 14.25 -8.26 -0.64
C TYR A 153 13.60 -7.41 0.45
N GLY A 154 12.84 -6.38 0.07
CA GLY A 154 12.11 -5.54 1.02
C GLY A 154 11.20 -6.35 1.95
N LEU A 155 10.48 -7.33 1.42
CA LEU A 155 9.59 -8.19 2.20
C LEU A 155 10.35 -9.07 3.21
N VAL A 156 11.42 -9.73 2.77
CA VAL A 156 12.23 -10.59 3.64
C VAL A 156 12.94 -9.77 4.72
N PHE A 157 13.60 -8.67 4.32
CA PHE A 157 14.33 -7.82 5.25
C PHE A 157 13.40 -7.15 6.27
N SER A 158 12.23 -6.63 5.86
CA SER A 158 11.29 -6.00 6.78
C SER A 158 10.74 -6.99 7.82
N SER A 159 10.43 -8.22 7.41
CA SER A 159 9.94 -9.26 8.32
C SER A 159 11.00 -9.66 9.36
N LEU A 160 12.23 -9.89 8.91
CA LEU A 160 13.34 -10.25 9.78
C LEU A 160 13.71 -9.11 10.73
N LEU A 161 13.85 -7.89 10.21
CA LEU A 161 14.17 -6.71 11.04
C LEU A 161 13.06 -6.40 12.03
N GLY A 162 11.79 -6.49 11.62
CA GLY A 162 10.66 -6.30 12.51
C GLY A 162 10.69 -7.26 13.71
N PHE A 163 10.97 -8.54 13.46
CA PHE A 163 11.10 -9.54 14.52
C PHE A 163 12.32 -9.29 15.43
N VAL A 164 13.50 -9.08 14.84
CA VAL A 164 14.75 -8.88 15.59
C VAL A 164 14.70 -7.61 16.43
N LEU A 165 14.29 -6.48 15.84
CA LEU A 165 14.18 -5.21 16.55
C LEU A 165 13.10 -5.27 17.63
N GLY A 166 11.95 -5.89 17.34
CA GLY A 166 10.90 -6.12 18.32
C GLY A 166 11.43 -6.88 19.54
N PHE A 167 12.12 -8.00 19.32
CA PHE A 167 12.74 -8.79 20.38
C PHE A 167 13.76 -7.99 21.20
N LEU A 168 14.65 -7.26 20.52
CA LEU A 168 15.69 -6.46 21.19
C LEU A 168 15.09 -5.34 22.04
N ILE A 169 14.07 -4.63 21.54
CA ILE A 169 13.38 -3.57 22.27
C ILE A 169 12.67 -4.14 23.50
N THR A 170 11.97 -5.27 23.37
CA THR A 170 11.32 -5.92 24.52
C THR A 170 12.35 -6.30 25.59
N ARG A 171 13.47 -6.92 25.21
CA ARG A 171 14.55 -7.28 26.15
C ARG A 171 15.19 -6.06 26.82
N LEU A 172 15.35 -4.97 26.09
CA LEU A 172 15.87 -3.72 26.63
C LEU A 172 14.91 -3.15 27.68
N ILE A 173 13.60 -3.14 27.40
CA ILE A 173 12.58 -2.64 28.35
C ILE A 173 12.57 -3.50 29.62
N GLU A 174 12.59 -4.83 29.49
CA GLU A 174 12.66 -5.75 30.63
C GLU A 174 13.88 -5.48 31.52
N ALA A 175 15.06 -5.33 30.91
CA ALA A 175 16.29 -5.04 31.64
C ALA A 175 16.22 -3.70 32.39
N LEU A 176 15.67 -2.66 31.76
CA LEU A 176 15.51 -1.34 32.40
C LEU A 176 14.52 -1.37 33.55
N CYS A 177 13.40 -2.07 33.40
CA CYS A 177 12.39 -2.18 34.45
C CYS A 177 12.84 -3.04 35.64
N VAL A 178 13.74 -4.01 35.45
CA VAL A 178 14.32 -4.79 36.56
C VAL A 178 15.34 -3.99 37.38
N ILE A 179 15.93 -2.94 36.79
CA ILE A 179 16.91 -2.07 37.47
C ILE A 179 16.23 -0.99 38.32
N MET A 180 14.93 -0.71 38.09
CA MET A 180 14.11 0.25 38.86
C MET A 180 13.42 -0.41 40.05
#